data_AF-A0A544YQK2-F1
#
_entry.id   AF-A0A544YQK2-F1
#
_cell.length_a   1.000
_cell.length_b   1.000
_cell.length_c   1.000
_cell.angle_alpha   90.00
_cell.angle_beta   90.00
_cell.angle_gamma   90.00
#
_symmetry.space_group_name_H-M   'P 1'
#
loop_
_entity.id
_entity.type
_entity.pdbx_description
1 polymer ?
#
loop_
_entity_poly.entity_id
_entity_poly.type
_entity_poly.pdbx_seq_one_letter_code
_entity_poly.pdbx_strand_id
1 'polypeptide(L)'
;MTEPDPTPAAGPREAAEELSRQWAATSERAFSAGLHQPDIYLRTTRLAGAVAEELRRRGRGIGSLLDAWREHGDLVRRVARSSESLTAEGLDIEAIAGAAFTIRYREVLEEVTCDDRLAALAAAPTDTRWVVLEESGYRPGDPFVPYRRLEADARTGRALLVTTRPDDAFTGCVHVVEQGFIDIDTGRLTAGDPARDVHEARSAAEREALVERLRPSLEGDATG
;
A
#
# COMPACT_ATOMS: atom_id res chain seq x y z
N MET A 1 -14.15 -7.77 -41.52
CA MET A 1 -14.66 -8.26 -40.23
C MET A 1 -13.43 -8.66 -39.44
N THR A 2 -12.84 -7.68 -38.76
CA THR A 2 -11.57 -7.84 -38.06
C THR A 2 -11.86 -8.50 -36.73
N GLU A 3 -11.33 -9.70 -36.56
CA GLU A 3 -11.36 -10.48 -35.33
C GLU A 3 -10.74 -9.62 -34.21
N PRO A 4 -11.40 -9.47 -33.04
CA PRO A 4 -10.83 -8.70 -31.94
C PRO A 4 -9.59 -9.43 -31.42
N ASP A 5 -8.47 -8.72 -31.45
CA ASP A 5 -7.18 -9.09 -30.86
C ASP A 5 -7.39 -9.58 -29.42
N PRO A 6 -6.87 -10.76 -29.01
CA PRO A 6 -7.03 -11.25 -27.65
C PRO A 6 -6.38 -10.26 -26.68
N THR A 7 -7.20 -9.64 -25.83
CA THR A 7 -6.75 -8.81 -24.71
C THR A 7 -5.63 -9.57 -23.98
N PRO A 8 -4.43 -8.97 -23.80
CA PRO A 8 -3.37 -9.62 -23.06
C PRO A 8 -3.89 -10.02 -21.69
N ALA A 9 -3.54 -11.23 -21.24
CA ALA A 9 -3.95 -11.73 -19.93
C ALA A 9 -3.55 -10.69 -18.87
N ALA A 10 -4.55 -10.20 -18.13
CA ALA A 10 -4.35 -9.17 -17.11
C ALA A 10 -3.20 -9.59 -16.17
N GLY A 11 -2.28 -8.67 -15.91
CA GLY A 11 -1.15 -8.94 -15.02
C GLY A 11 -1.64 -9.32 -13.61
N PRO A 12 -0.83 -9.99 -12.78
CA PRO A 12 -1.25 -10.38 -11.42
C PRO A 12 -1.83 -9.21 -10.59
N ARG A 13 -1.27 -8.01 -10.76
CA ARG A 13 -1.74 -6.78 -10.09
C ARG A 13 -3.14 -6.37 -10.53
N GLU A 14 -3.42 -6.33 -11.82
CA GLU A 14 -4.73 -6.01 -12.37
C GLU A 14 -5.79 -7.05 -11.95
N ALA A 15 -5.43 -8.33 -11.97
CA ALA A 15 -6.31 -9.40 -11.50
C ALA A 15 -6.65 -9.26 -10.01
N ALA A 16 -5.67 -8.90 -9.18
CA ALA A 16 -5.89 -8.65 -7.76
C ALA A 16 -6.70 -7.38 -7.49
N GLU A 17 -6.53 -6.32 -8.30
CA GLU A 17 -7.34 -5.10 -8.20
C GLU A 17 -8.82 -5.39 -8.50
N GLU A 18 -9.12 -6.18 -9.53
CA GLU A 18 -10.50 -6.60 -9.82
C GLU A 18 -11.08 -7.41 -8.66
N LEU A 19 -10.36 -8.44 -8.21
CA LEU A 19 -10.81 -9.28 -7.10
C LEU A 19 -10.92 -8.51 -5.78
N SER A 20 -10.13 -7.46 -5.57
CA SER A 20 -10.20 -6.65 -4.35
C SER A 20 -11.57 -6.00 -4.15
N ARG A 21 -12.26 -5.62 -5.25
CA ARG A 21 -13.63 -5.11 -5.19
C ARG A 21 -14.60 -6.20 -4.73
N GLN A 22 -14.44 -7.41 -5.25
CA GLN A 22 -15.23 -8.56 -4.84
C GLN A 22 -15.00 -8.93 -3.37
N TRP A 23 -13.75 -8.93 -2.92
CA TRP A 23 -13.39 -9.20 -1.53
C TRP A 23 -14.00 -8.16 -0.59
N ALA A 24 -13.90 -6.88 -0.94
CA ALA A 24 -14.50 -5.79 -0.18
C ALA A 24 -16.02 -5.93 -0.07
N ALA A 25 -16.73 -6.09 -1.21
CA ALA A 25 -18.18 -6.27 -1.22
C ALA A 25 -18.63 -7.51 -0.43
N THR A 26 -17.85 -8.58 -0.48
CA THR A 26 -18.13 -9.81 0.26
C THR A 26 -17.85 -9.63 1.76
N SER A 27 -16.81 -8.87 2.12
CA SER A 27 -16.49 -8.57 3.52
C SER A 27 -17.58 -7.78 4.24
N GLU A 28 -18.28 -6.87 3.53
CA GLU A 28 -19.37 -6.08 4.11
C GLU A 28 -20.50 -6.97 4.62
N ARG A 29 -20.79 -8.10 3.95
CA ARG A 29 -21.76 -9.09 4.42
C ARG A 29 -21.37 -9.72 5.76
N ALA A 30 -20.07 -9.90 5.99
CA ALA A 30 -19.54 -10.54 7.20
C ALA A 30 -19.88 -9.73 8.46
N PHE A 31 -19.81 -8.40 8.34
CA PHE A 31 -19.99 -7.49 9.46
C PHE A 31 -21.42 -6.95 9.56
N SER A 32 -22.15 -6.85 8.45
CA SER A 32 -23.56 -6.41 8.43
C SER A 32 -24.47 -7.37 9.21
N ALA A 33 -24.23 -8.68 9.12
CA ALA A 33 -24.98 -9.69 9.88
C ALA A 33 -24.75 -9.60 11.40
N GLY A 34 -23.59 -9.07 11.83
CA GLY A 34 -23.19 -8.96 13.23
C GLY A 34 -23.62 -7.68 13.93
N LEU A 35 -24.16 -6.67 13.22
CA LEU A 35 -24.49 -5.35 13.79
C LEU A 35 -25.49 -5.40 14.95
N HIS A 36 -26.32 -6.44 15.02
CA HIS A 36 -27.28 -6.65 16.10
C HIS A 36 -26.95 -7.86 16.98
N GLN A 37 -25.82 -8.53 16.73
CA GLN A 37 -25.40 -9.75 17.42
C GLN A 37 -23.89 -9.71 17.72
N PRO A 38 -23.49 -9.13 18.88
CA PRO A 38 -22.08 -8.93 19.23
C PRO A 38 -21.23 -10.22 19.21
N ASP A 39 -21.81 -11.36 19.57
CA ASP A 39 -21.12 -12.66 19.52
C ASP A 39 -20.71 -13.04 18.09
N ILE A 40 -21.63 -12.91 17.12
CA ILE A 40 -21.35 -13.17 15.71
C ILE A 40 -20.26 -12.24 15.21
N TYR A 41 -20.34 -10.94 15.54
CA TYR A 41 -19.32 -9.97 15.14
C TYR A 41 -17.92 -10.36 15.64
N LEU A 42 -17.80 -10.73 16.92
CA LEU A 42 -16.53 -11.13 17.53
C LEU A 42 -15.98 -12.43 16.92
N ARG A 43 -16.85 -13.41 16.67
CA ARG A 43 -16.46 -14.69 16.04
C ARG A 43 -16.01 -14.49 14.60
N THR A 44 -16.74 -13.69 13.81
CA THR A 44 -16.34 -13.27 12.46
C THR A 44 -14.97 -12.60 12.46
N THR A 45 -14.75 -11.61 13.35
CA THR A 45 -13.48 -10.88 13.43
C THR A 45 -12.32 -11.80 13.78
N ARG A 46 -12.50 -12.68 14.78
CA ARG A 46 -11.47 -13.65 15.18
C ARG A 46 -11.12 -14.63 14.05
N LEU A 47 -12.13 -15.19 13.38
CA LEU A 47 -11.89 -16.15 12.31
C LEU A 47 -11.28 -15.47 11.08
N ALA A 48 -11.75 -14.30 10.67
CA ALA A 48 -11.15 -13.53 9.58
C ALA A 48 -9.68 -13.17 9.89
N GLY A 49 -9.37 -12.75 11.12
CA GLY A 49 -8.00 -12.49 11.56
C GLY A 49 -7.11 -13.75 11.52
N ALA A 50 -7.62 -14.90 11.96
CA ALA A 50 -6.89 -16.17 11.89
C ALA A 50 -6.64 -16.63 10.45
N VAL A 51 -7.61 -16.40 9.54
CA VAL A 51 -7.43 -16.69 8.12
C VAL A 51 -6.41 -15.73 7.49
N ALA A 52 -6.42 -14.44 7.85
CA ALA A 52 -5.41 -13.49 7.40
C ALA A 52 -4.00 -13.90 7.85
N GLU A 53 -3.84 -14.37 9.09
CA GLU A 53 -2.57 -14.91 9.59
C GLU A 53 -2.13 -16.16 8.81
N GLU A 54 -3.05 -17.07 8.53
CA GLU A 54 -2.75 -18.23 7.68
C GLU A 54 -2.32 -17.82 6.26
N LEU A 55 -2.93 -16.78 5.68
CA LEU A 55 -2.50 -16.22 4.40
C LEU A 55 -1.08 -15.64 4.46
N ARG A 56 -0.68 -14.98 5.57
CA ARG A 56 0.69 -14.51 5.76
C ARG A 56 1.69 -15.66 5.76
N ARG A 57 1.36 -16.77 6.40
CA ARG A 57 2.22 -17.97 6.45
C ARG A 57 2.37 -18.67 5.10
N ARG A 58 1.39 -18.56 4.21
CA ARG A 58 1.42 -19.19 2.88
C ARG A 58 2.37 -18.50 1.91
N GLY A 59 2.55 -17.19 2.03
CA GLY A 59 3.49 -16.47 1.19
C GLY A 59 3.29 -14.96 1.13
N ARG A 60 4.24 -14.35 0.45
CA ARG A 60 4.30 -12.92 0.15
C ARG A 60 3.83 -12.63 -1.27
N GLY A 61 3.45 -11.38 -1.50
CA GLY A 61 3.13 -10.87 -2.84
C GLY A 61 1.78 -11.33 -3.40
N ILE A 62 1.43 -10.74 -4.54
CA ILE A 62 0.10 -10.85 -5.16
C ILE A 62 -0.18 -12.27 -5.66
N GLY A 63 0.82 -12.95 -6.24
CA GLY A 63 0.65 -14.31 -6.76
C GLY A 63 0.19 -15.31 -5.69
N SER A 64 0.83 -15.29 -4.52
CA SER A 64 0.44 -16.15 -3.39
C SER A 64 -0.99 -15.88 -2.92
N LEU A 65 -1.43 -14.63 -2.98
CA LEU A 65 -2.80 -14.26 -2.61
C LEU A 65 -3.81 -14.79 -3.65
N LEU A 66 -3.54 -14.61 -4.94
CA LEU A 66 -4.41 -15.10 -6.02
C LEU A 66 -4.55 -16.62 -6.00
N ASP A 67 -3.45 -17.35 -5.76
CA ASP A 67 -3.49 -18.81 -5.67
C ASP A 67 -4.31 -19.28 -4.47
N ALA A 68 -4.16 -18.62 -3.31
CA ALA A 68 -4.97 -18.93 -2.13
C ALA A 68 -6.46 -18.66 -2.35
N TRP A 69 -6.82 -17.66 -3.16
CA TRP A 69 -8.21 -17.35 -3.47
C TRP A 69 -8.91 -18.48 -4.23
N ARG A 70 -8.20 -19.30 -5.01
CA ARG A 70 -8.82 -20.43 -5.73
C ARG A 70 -9.43 -21.49 -4.79
N GLU A 71 -8.95 -21.57 -3.56
CA GLU A 71 -9.37 -22.54 -2.55
C GLU A 71 -9.85 -21.87 -1.24
N HIS A 72 -10.31 -20.61 -1.31
CA HIS A 72 -10.59 -19.79 -0.13
C HIS A 72 -11.61 -20.42 0.84
N GLY A 73 -12.67 -21.05 0.33
CA GLY A 73 -13.67 -21.71 1.19
C GLY A 73 -13.07 -22.84 2.02
N ASP A 74 -12.20 -23.65 1.42
CA ASP A 74 -11.52 -24.75 2.12
C ASP A 74 -10.45 -24.24 3.07
N LEU A 75 -9.77 -23.14 2.71
CA LEU A 75 -8.87 -22.43 3.61
C LEU A 75 -9.61 -22.00 4.89
N VAL A 76 -10.74 -21.31 4.78
CA VAL A 76 -11.53 -20.87 5.95
C VAL A 76 -11.96 -22.07 6.80
N ARG A 77 -12.47 -23.14 6.18
CA ARG A 77 -12.88 -24.36 6.90
C ARG A 77 -11.73 -25.08 7.57
N ARG A 78 -10.52 -25.05 7.01
CA ARG A 78 -9.33 -25.62 7.66
C ARG A 78 -8.92 -24.80 8.88
N VAL A 79 -8.88 -23.47 8.76
CA VAL A 79 -8.54 -22.57 9.88
C VAL A 79 -9.58 -22.66 10.99
N ALA A 80 -10.87 -22.73 10.66
CA ALA A 80 -11.92 -22.91 11.66
C ALA A 80 -11.81 -24.23 12.45
N ARG A 81 -11.14 -25.26 11.90
CA ARG A 81 -10.90 -26.54 12.57
C ARG A 81 -9.53 -26.62 13.25
N SER A 82 -8.66 -25.63 13.08
CA SER A 82 -7.30 -25.68 13.63
C SER A 82 -7.23 -25.30 15.11
N SER A 83 -8.29 -24.77 15.69
CA SER A 83 -8.37 -24.38 17.09
C SER A 83 -9.80 -24.51 17.62
N GLU A 84 -9.97 -24.99 18.85
CA GLU A 84 -11.27 -25.07 19.53
C GLU A 84 -11.90 -23.70 19.79
N SER A 85 -11.08 -22.63 19.84
CA SER A 85 -11.56 -21.26 20.00
C SER A 85 -12.10 -20.62 18.72
N LEU A 86 -11.98 -21.31 17.59
CA LEU A 86 -12.47 -20.89 16.29
C LEU A 86 -13.62 -21.79 15.85
N THR A 87 -14.62 -21.20 15.19
CA THR A 87 -15.74 -21.97 14.62
C THR A 87 -16.34 -21.18 13.46
N ALA A 88 -16.68 -21.91 12.40
CA ALA A 88 -17.41 -21.38 11.25
C ALA A 88 -18.93 -21.57 11.35
N GLU A 89 -19.41 -22.18 12.43
CA GLU A 89 -20.82 -22.53 12.58
C GLU A 89 -21.72 -21.29 12.59
N GLY A 90 -22.71 -21.25 11.70
CA GLY A 90 -23.60 -20.10 11.56
C GLY A 90 -22.94 -18.85 10.97
N LEU A 91 -21.72 -18.95 10.46
CA LEU A 91 -21.02 -17.85 9.79
C LEU A 91 -21.00 -18.03 8.28
N ASP A 92 -21.01 -16.92 7.56
CA ASP A 92 -20.87 -16.89 6.10
C ASP A 92 -19.38 -17.05 5.72
N ILE A 93 -19.02 -18.24 5.25
CA ILE A 93 -17.66 -18.62 4.85
C ILE A 93 -17.09 -17.69 3.78
N GLU A 94 -17.92 -17.34 2.78
CA GLU A 94 -17.52 -16.46 1.70
C GLU A 94 -17.20 -15.07 2.25
N ALA A 95 -18.08 -14.57 3.14
CA ALA A 95 -17.90 -13.27 3.77
C ALA A 95 -16.63 -13.19 4.63
N ILE A 96 -16.33 -14.25 5.39
CA ILE A 96 -15.08 -14.37 6.16
C ILE A 96 -13.86 -14.38 5.24
N ALA A 97 -13.92 -15.13 4.13
CA ALA A 97 -12.85 -15.14 3.15
C ALA A 97 -12.63 -13.74 2.57
N GLY A 98 -13.69 -13.06 2.11
CA GLY A 98 -13.60 -11.69 1.60
C GLY A 98 -12.97 -10.71 2.61
N ALA A 99 -13.34 -10.81 3.89
CA ALA A 99 -12.74 -10.00 4.96
C ALA A 99 -11.24 -10.27 5.15
N ALA A 100 -10.86 -11.55 5.25
CA ALA A 100 -9.45 -11.94 5.43
C ALA A 100 -8.57 -11.56 4.23
N PHE A 101 -9.06 -11.74 3.01
CA PHE A 101 -8.36 -11.36 1.79
C PHE A 101 -8.27 -9.84 1.63
N THR A 102 -9.28 -9.08 2.04
CA THR A 102 -9.21 -7.60 2.06
C THR A 102 -8.12 -7.10 3.00
N ILE A 103 -7.99 -7.70 4.19
CA ILE A 103 -6.91 -7.39 5.14
C ILE A 103 -5.56 -7.71 4.50
N ARG A 104 -5.39 -8.95 4.04
CA ARG A 104 -4.11 -9.42 3.49
C ARG A 104 -3.71 -8.65 2.22
N TYR A 105 -4.66 -8.28 1.37
CA TYR A 105 -4.39 -7.53 0.14
C TYR A 105 -3.69 -6.19 0.43
N ARG A 106 -4.13 -5.46 1.46
CA ARG A 106 -3.50 -4.19 1.86
C ARG A 106 -2.04 -4.39 2.26
N GLU A 107 -1.77 -5.41 3.06
CA GLU A 107 -0.41 -5.79 3.46
C GLU A 107 0.45 -6.21 2.26
N VAL A 108 -0.11 -6.97 1.32
CA VAL A 108 0.57 -7.36 0.08
C VAL A 108 0.91 -6.14 -0.78
N LEU A 109 0.02 -5.13 -0.85
CA LEU A 109 0.33 -3.89 -1.58
C LEU A 109 1.51 -3.14 -0.94
N GLU A 110 1.60 -3.14 0.39
CA GLU A 110 2.76 -2.58 1.09
C GLU A 110 4.05 -3.36 0.79
N GLU A 111 3.99 -4.70 0.78
CA GLU A 111 5.12 -5.55 0.39
C GLU A 111 5.58 -5.26 -1.04
N VAL A 112 4.66 -5.22 -2.00
CA VAL A 112 4.97 -4.92 -3.41
C VAL A 112 5.57 -3.53 -3.55
N THR A 113 5.04 -2.54 -2.84
CA THR A 113 5.59 -1.18 -2.87
C THR A 113 7.03 -1.15 -2.33
N CYS A 114 7.32 -1.92 -1.28
CA CYS A 114 8.67 -2.05 -0.76
C CYS A 114 9.61 -2.74 -1.76
N ASP A 115 9.15 -3.82 -2.39
CA ASP A 115 9.93 -4.55 -3.41
C ASP A 115 10.21 -3.67 -4.64
N ASP A 116 9.22 -2.90 -5.10
CA ASP A 116 9.36 -1.94 -6.22
C ASP A 116 10.42 -0.87 -5.90
N ARG A 117 10.44 -0.35 -4.68
CA ARG A 117 11.47 0.62 -4.22
C ARG A 117 12.86 0.01 -4.18
N LEU A 118 13.00 -1.19 -3.65
CA LEU A 118 14.28 -1.90 -3.62
C LEU A 118 14.79 -2.18 -5.04
N ALA A 119 13.91 -2.56 -5.95
CA ALA A 119 14.25 -2.74 -7.36
C ALA A 119 14.71 -1.43 -8.01
N ALA A 120 14.03 -0.30 -7.74
CA ALA A 120 14.42 1.01 -8.24
C ALA A 120 15.80 1.46 -7.69
N LEU A 121 16.06 1.24 -6.40
CA LEU A 121 17.36 1.50 -5.77
C LEU A 121 18.48 0.65 -6.39
N ALA A 122 18.23 -0.64 -6.60
CA ALA A 122 19.21 -1.57 -7.17
C ALA A 122 19.49 -1.28 -8.67
N ALA A 123 18.51 -0.76 -9.40
CA ALA A 123 18.66 -0.40 -10.81
C ALA A 123 19.36 0.96 -11.02
N ALA A 124 19.51 1.77 -9.98
CA ALA A 124 20.11 3.08 -10.08
C ALA A 124 21.60 3.01 -10.47
N PRO A 125 22.08 3.87 -11.38
CA PRO A 125 23.50 3.99 -11.66
C PRO A 125 24.31 4.32 -10.39
N THR A 126 25.52 3.79 -10.26
CA THR A 126 26.36 3.93 -9.05
C THR A 126 26.81 5.37 -8.75
N ASP A 127 26.77 6.25 -9.75
CA ASP A 127 27.02 7.68 -9.66
C ASP A 127 25.76 8.51 -9.37
N THR A 128 24.57 7.92 -9.51
CA THR A 128 23.31 8.54 -9.14
C THR A 128 23.11 8.44 -7.64
N ARG A 129 23.10 9.61 -6.98
CA ARG A 129 22.88 9.66 -5.53
C ARG A 129 21.40 9.63 -5.17
N TRP A 130 20.59 10.46 -5.81
CA TRP A 130 19.15 10.57 -5.55
C TRP A 130 18.35 9.89 -6.64
N VAL A 131 17.49 8.95 -6.23
CA VAL A 131 16.71 8.09 -7.11
C VAL A 131 15.24 8.36 -6.87
N VAL A 132 14.47 8.58 -7.93
CA VAL A 132 13.01 8.62 -7.86
C VAL A 132 12.51 7.18 -7.73
N LEU A 133 11.88 6.87 -6.60
CA LEU A 133 11.38 5.52 -6.31
C LEU A 133 9.93 5.35 -6.75
N GLU A 134 9.14 6.41 -6.63
CA GLU A 134 7.73 6.44 -7.01
C GLU A 134 7.38 7.82 -7.55
N GLU A 135 6.59 7.89 -8.63
CA GLU A 135 6.03 9.14 -9.13
C GLU A 135 4.64 8.90 -9.73
N SER A 136 3.66 9.71 -9.36
CA SER A 136 2.30 9.66 -9.88
C SER A 136 1.61 11.03 -9.83
N GLY A 137 0.55 11.18 -10.64
CA GLY A 137 -0.24 12.41 -10.72
C GLY A 137 0.36 13.49 -11.62
N TYR A 138 -0.18 14.71 -11.53
CA TYR A 138 0.21 15.81 -12.42
C TYR A 138 1.24 16.73 -11.75
N ARG A 139 2.49 16.72 -12.22
CA ARG A 139 3.62 17.42 -11.58
C ARG A 139 3.38 18.90 -11.22
N PRO A 140 2.73 19.72 -12.06
CA PRO A 140 2.38 21.10 -11.68
C PRO A 140 1.37 21.24 -10.54
N GLY A 141 0.66 20.18 -10.18
CA GLY A 141 -0.42 20.16 -9.19
C GLY A 141 -1.80 20.29 -9.82
N ASP A 142 -2.73 19.46 -9.37
CA ASP A 142 -4.17 19.55 -9.68
C ASP A 142 -4.96 19.25 -8.38
N PRO A 143 -5.96 20.06 -7.99
CA PRO A 143 -6.70 19.84 -6.75
C PRO A 143 -7.46 18.50 -6.70
N PHE A 144 -7.76 17.91 -7.86
CA PHE A 144 -8.49 16.66 -7.99
C PHE A 144 -7.58 15.47 -8.31
N VAL A 145 -6.36 15.73 -8.79
CA VAL A 145 -5.36 14.70 -9.10
C VAL A 145 -4.07 14.99 -8.33
N PRO A 146 -3.95 14.51 -7.08
CA PRO A 146 -2.79 14.80 -6.26
C PRO A 146 -1.52 14.23 -6.89
N TYR A 147 -0.51 15.08 -7.04
CA TYR A 147 0.83 14.66 -7.37
C TYR A 147 1.52 14.05 -6.16
N ARG A 148 2.26 12.98 -6.39
CA ARG A 148 3.11 12.34 -5.39
C ARG A 148 4.41 11.88 -6.04
N ARG A 149 5.55 12.25 -5.46
CA ARG A 149 6.88 11.77 -5.85
C ARG A 149 7.69 11.43 -4.61
N LEU A 150 8.23 10.22 -4.54
CA LEU A 150 9.16 9.81 -3.51
C LEU A 150 10.55 9.69 -4.12
N GLU A 151 11.50 10.41 -3.55
CA GLU A 151 12.92 10.31 -3.91
C GLU A 151 13.73 9.89 -2.70
N ALA A 152 14.81 9.13 -2.92
CA ALA A 152 15.73 8.75 -1.86
C ALA A 152 17.19 8.78 -2.30
N ASP A 153 18.08 9.12 -1.37
CA ASP A 153 19.51 8.89 -1.48
C ASP A 153 19.79 7.39 -1.38
N ALA A 154 20.28 6.80 -2.46
CA ALA A 154 20.47 5.35 -2.56
C ALA A 154 21.54 4.78 -1.61
N ARG A 155 22.40 5.63 -1.05
CA ARG A 155 23.45 5.20 -0.10
C ARG A 155 23.00 5.35 1.33
N THR A 156 22.35 6.47 1.64
CA THR A 156 22.04 6.82 3.03
C THR A 156 20.62 6.46 3.41
N GLY A 157 19.72 6.20 2.47
CA GLY A 157 18.30 5.96 2.72
C GLY A 157 17.51 7.24 2.98
N ARG A 158 18.13 8.42 3.05
CA ARG A 158 17.40 9.67 3.29
C ARG A 158 16.43 9.96 2.15
N ALA A 159 15.21 10.38 2.48
CA ALA A 159 14.12 10.46 1.51
C ALA A 159 13.40 11.81 1.56
N LEU A 160 12.85 12.19 0.40
CA LEU A 160 11.96 13.34 0.22
C LEU A 160 10.65 12.83 -0.37
N LEU A 161 9.57 12.97 0.38
CA LEU A 161 8.22 12.73 -0.09
C LEU A 161 7.60 14.07 -0.51
N VAL A 162 7.40 14.22 -1.81
CA VAL A 162 6.80 15.39 -2.43
C VAL A 162 5.33 15.08 -2.72
N THR A 163 4.41 15.85 -2.19
CA THR A 163 2.97 15.68 -2.43
C THR A 163 2.30 16.99 -2.79
N THR A 164 1.08 16.90 -3.34
CA THR A 164 0.16 18.03 -3.41
C THR A 164 -1.17 17.65 -2.80
N ARG A 165 -1.81 18.61 -2.13
CA ARG A 165 -3.18 18.48 -1.62
C ARG A 165 -4.03 19.68 -2.07
N PRO A 166 -5.36 19.56 -2.14
CA PRO A 166 -6.22 20.71 -2.35
C PRO A 166 -5.97 21.78 -1.26
N ASP A 167 -6.10 23.04 -1.64
CA ASP A 167 -6.27 24.13 -0.68
C ASP A 167 -7.68 24.10 -0.06
N ASP A 168 -7.89 24.87 1.00
CA ASP A 168 -9.16 24.90 1.74
C ASP A 168 -10.35 25.34 0.87
N ALA A 169 -10.07 26.06 -0.22
CA ALA A 169 -11.06 26.55 -1.17
C ALA A 169 -11.31 25.59 -2.36
N PHE A 170 -10.53 24.51 -2.50
CA PHE A 170 -10.51 23.61 -3.67
C PHE A 170 -10.31 24.33 -5.00
N THR A 171 -9.59 25.46 -4.98
CA THR A 171 -9.29 26.27 -6.17
C THR A 171 -7.85 26.14 -6.63
N GLY A 172 -6.97 25.65 -5.76
CA GLY A 172 -5.56 25.45 -6.03
C GLY A 172 -4.98 24.29 -5.24
N CYS A 173 -3.66 24.15 -5.31
CA CYS A 173 -2.92 23.12 -4.60
C CYS A 173 -1.96 23.72 -3.60
N VAL A 174 -1.87 23.10 -2.44
CA VAL A 174 -0.75 23.24 -1.53
C VAL A 174 0.30 22.20 -1.91
N HIS A 175 1.53 22.64 -2.13
CA HIS A 175 2.66 21.75 -2.40
C HIS A 175 3.39 21.44 -1.11
N VAL A 176 3.66 20.18 -0.84
CA VAL A 176 4.30 19.74 0.40
C VAL A 176 5.55 18.93 0.08
N VAL A 177 6.62 19.17 0.83
CA VAL A 177 7.85 18.37 0.81
C VAL A 177 8.12 17.90 2.23
N GLU A 178 8.12 16.59 2.43
CA GLU A 178 8.36 15.94 3.71
C GLU A 178 9.69 15.17 3.67
N GLN A 179 10.52 15.32 4.70
CA GLN A 179 11.74 14.54 4.84
C GLN A 179 11.46 13.23 5.59
N GLY A 180 12.18 12.18 5.24
CA GLY A 180 12.04 10.88 5.88
C GLY A 180 13.21 9.96 5.57
N PHE A 181 12.99 8.67 5.78
CA PHE A 181 14.00 7.64 5.59
C PHE A 181 13.42 6.39 4.96
N ILE A 182 14.06 5.90 3.90
CA ILE A 182 13.88 4.58 3.31
C ILE A 182 14.93 3.66 3.90
N ASP A 183 14.46 2.60 4.56
CA ASP A 183 15.32 1.47 4.88
C ASP A 183 15.77 0.81 3.56
N ILE A 184 17.07 0.86 3.29
CA ILE A 184 17.65 0.37 2.03
C ILE A 184 17.67 -1.16 1.91
N ASP A 185 17.46 -1.87 3.02
CA ASP A 185 17.39 -3.34 3.02
C ASP A 185 15.94 -3.82 2.87
N THR A 186 14.96 -3.03 3.34
CA THR A 186 13.54 -3.43 3.34
C THR A 186 12.64 -2.63 2.41
N GLY A 187 13.07 -1.49 1.88
CA GLY A 187 12.26 -0.57 1.06
C GLY A 187 11.22 0.21 1.86
N ARG A 188 11.23 0.12 3.20
CA ARG A 188 10.19 0.72 4.05
C ARG A 188 10.46 2.21 4.28
N LEU A 189 9.44 3.03 4.00
CA LEU A 189 9.45 4.45 4.34
C LEU A 189 9.10 4.65 5.82
N THR A 190 9.94 5.38 6.53
CA THR A 190 9.71 5.89 7.88
C THR A 190 9.69 7.41 7.78
N ALA A 191 8.61 8.03 8.29
CA ALA A 191 8.50 9.48 8.34
C ALA A 191 9.54 10.08 9.30
N GLY A 192 10.01 11.28 8.99
CA GLY A 192 10.76 12.12 9.93
C GLY A 192 9.87 12.71 11.03
N ASP A 193 10.40 13.67 11.79
CA ASP A 193 9.63 14.46 12.75
C ASP A 193 8.69 15.42 11.99
N PRO A 194 7.35 15.21 12.04
CA PRO A 194 6.41 15.99 11.24
C PRO A 194 6.41 17.49 11.57
N ALA A 195 6.90 17.90 12.74
CA ALA A 195 6.98 19.32 13.10
C ALA A 195 8.20 20.05 12.49
N ARG A 196 9.24 19.30 12.09
CA ARG A 196 10.50 19.83 11.55
C ARG A 196 10.70 19.55 10.07
N ASP A 197 10.13 18.44 9.61
CA ASP A 197 10.49 17.83 8.34
C ASP A 197 9.46 18.08 7.24
N VAL A 198 8.40 18.84 7.51
CA VAL A 198 7.34 19.19 6.55
C VAL A 198 7.47 20.63 6.10
N HIS A 199 7.54 20.85 4.79
CA HIS A 199 7.66 22.17 4.18
C HIS A 199 6.59 22.41 3.14
N GLU A 200 5.86 23.51 3.26
CA GLU A 200 4.86 23.92 2.26
C GLU A 200 5.45 24.93 1.26
N ALA A 201 5.02 24.82 0.01
CA ALA A 201 5.35 25.72 -1.10
C ALA A 201 4.06 26.19 -1.79
N ARG A 202 4.11 27.41 -2.33
CA ARG A 202 2.95 28.04 -3.00
C ARG A 202 2.84 27.68 -4.47
N SER A 203 3.87 27.05 -5.04
CA SER A 203 3.90 26.64 -6.43
C SER A 203 4.80 25.42 -6.64
N ALA A 204 4.62 24.75 -7.77
CA ALA A 204 5.50 23.66 -8.20
C ALA A 204 6.96 24.12 -8.35
N ALA A 205 7.21 25.35 -8.81
CA ALA A 205 8.56 25.89 -8.95
C ALA A 205 9.24 26.10 -7.59
N GLU A 206 8.52 26.67 -6.62
CA GLU A 206 9.02 26.80 -5.24
C GLU A 206 9.28 25.43 -4.62
N ARG A 207 8.38 24.46 -4.82
CA ARG A 207 8.53 23.09 -4.37
C ARG A 207 9.80 22.42 -4.92
N GLU A 208 10.08 22.53 -6.21
CA GLU A 208 11.33 21.98 -6.77
C GLU A 208 12.56 22.68 -6.19
N ALA A 209 12.52 24.00 -5.98
CA ALA A 209 13.61 24.71 -5.32
C ALA A 209 13.81 24.26 -3.86
N LEU A 210 12.73 23.91 -3.15
CA LEU A 210 12.79 23.29 -1.82
C LEU A 210 13.47 21.92 -1.89
N VAL A 211 13.07 21.05 -2.83
CA VAL A 211 13.67 19.72 -3.02
C VAL A 211 15.17 19.84 -3.25
N GLU A 212 15.61 20.69 -4.18
CA GLU A 212 17.04 20.88 -4.47
C GLU A 212 17.82 21.42 -3.26
N ARG A 213 17.18 22.22 -2.41
CA ARG A 213 17.80 22.74 -1.18
C ARG A 213 17.92 21.68 -0.09
N LEU A 214 16.97 20.77 0.00
CA LEU A 214 16.93 19.74 1.06
C LEU A 214 17.80 18.53 0.74
N ARG A 215 18.04 18.22 -0.54
CA ARG A 215 18.93 17.12 -0.96
C ARG A 215 20.35 17.20 -0.33
N PRO A 216 21.04 18.36 -0.28
CA PRO A 216 22.42 18.45 0.23
C PRO A 216 22.51 18.71 1.75
N SER A 217 21.49 19.34 2.38
CA SER A 217 21.52 19.64 3.83
C SER A 217 21.48 18.39 4.72
N LEU A 218 21.08 17.28 4.12
CA LEU A 218 21.02 15.96 4.71
C LEU A 218 22.38 15.25 4.76
N GLU A 219 23.48 15.91 4.40
CA GLU A 219 24.83 15.34 4.46
C GLU A 219 25.56 15.65 5.80
N GLY A 220 25.02 16.56 6.61
CA GLY A 220 25.74 17.18 7.74
C GLY A 220 25.63 16.53 9.13
N ASP A 221 24.64 15.67 9.38
CA ASP A 221 24.34 15.21 10.76
C ASP A 221 24.96 13.85 11.16
N ALA A 222 26.06 13.43 10.51
CA ALA A 222 26.82 12.24 10.90
C ALA A 222 28.04 12.56 11.79
N THR A 223 28.06 13.72 12.46
CA THR A 223 29.08 14.03 13.47
C THR A 223 28.43 14.74 14.67
N GLY A 224 28.06 13.96 15.69
CA GLY A 224 27.56 14.45 16.97
C GLY A 224 27.48 13.32 17.98
#